data_AF-A0A949SER6-F1
#
_entry.id   AF-A0A949SER6-F1
#
_cell.length_a   1.000
_cell.length_b   1.000
_cell.length_c   1.000
_cell.angle_alpha   90.00
_cell.angle_beta   90.00
_cell.angle_gamma   90.00
#
_symmetry.space_group_name_H-M   'P 1'
#
loop_
_entity.id
_entity.type
_entity.pdbx_description
1 polymer ?
#
loop_
_entity_poly.entity_id
_entity_poly.type
_entity_poly.pdbx_seq_one_letter_code
_entity_poly.pdbx_strand_id
1 'polypeptide(L)'
;MDKIEKIIHKLLPDKIKQRMYLEILCEVIKYANSFGSEKWGLSITKNQIRLKVGSLITSSIEPNSIWLAMDKELIEKNTTEINDLLEPDWDSGKWAEYSAVKTRNYFYRDSSKDKWEKIKHLHLGVIEKASQKYSQLKIDSQKENSVELLDYLRKEISQDLPFPKYLETEIKKDAKFTNTGFWIFFCNPKFWQIDEFLETDEINSTWRITDWQKDYFQEGQLAIIRVGKDTRTKDELAGKEKLKAGIYGVVEIMSQAMPIPDSDGRFWINPEKYEDKRLRVRIKYVKKLLDNPILLSDLKNLTDFQDEKVLLNGLRASSWSIEKETFDKILEIVDSNIETVIEATTAELNDYSDLKKLEAKYFNATPRVKEIVSRRIERGDISKAVKKANNYECQICKTLGQNPHGFKKRNGEFYIETHHIIPVSELEQGSLGTLNLLTVCANHHRQLHYGEVKLINNNDLFFEFAIDNENIMIDKMKIK
;
A
#
# COMPACT_ATOMS: atom_id res chain seq x y z
N MET A 1 23.03 -33.42 31.41
CA MET A 1 21.98 -32.45 31.08
C MET A 1 22.00 -32.15 29.59
N ASP A 2 20.88 -32.43 28.95
CA ASP A 2 20.61 -32.06 27.57
C ASP A 2 20.68 -30.53 27.37
N LYS A 3 20.92 -30.06 26.14
CA LYS A 3 21.04 -28.62 25.83
C LYS A 3 19.78 -27.85 26.22
N ILE A 4 18.60 -28.43 25.98
CA ILE A 4 17.31 -27.85 26.35
C ILE A 4 17.19 -27.74 27.88
N GLU A 5 17.51 -28.82 28.59
CA GLU A 5 17.47 -28.88 30.06
C GLU A 5 18.37 -27.81 30.70
N LYS A 6 19.57 -27.56 30.13
CA LYS A 6 20.46 -26.47 30.58
C LYS A 6 19.84 -25.09 30.39
N ILE A 7 19.17 -24.84 29.28
CA ILE A 7 18.49 -23.57 29.02
C ILE A 7 17.33 -23.40 30.00
N ILE A 8 16.50 -24.42 30.17
CA ILE A 8 15.35 -24.37 31.09
C ILE A 8 15.81 -24.14 32.53
N HIS A 9 16.85 -24.86 32.99
CA HIS A 9 17.40 -24.66 34.34
C HIS A 9 17.99 -23.26 34.53
N LYS A 10 18.58 -22.66 33.49
CA LYS A 10 19.05 -21.28 33.53
C LYS A 10 17.89 -20.28 33.64
N LEU A 11 16.78 -20.51 32.95
CA LEU A 11 15.60 -19.64 33.00
C LEU A 11 14.83 -19.78 34.31
N LEU A 12 14.68 -21.02 34.79
CA LEU A 12 13.92 -21.39 35.97
C LEU A 12 14.77 -22.34 36.83
N PRO A 13 15.64 -21.81 37.72
CA PRO A 13 16.53 -22.63 38.55
C PRO A 13 15.79 -23.44 39.62
N ASP A 14 14.70 -22.88 40.16
CA ASP A 14 13.85 -23.55 41.15
C ASP A 14 13.01 -24.65 40.47
N LYS A 15 13.18 -25.90 40.91
CA LYS A 15 12.53 -27.07 40.28
C LYS A 15 11.00 -27.06 40.41
N ILE A 16 10.45 -26.51 41.49
CA ILE A 16 9.00 -26.47 41.72
C ILE A 16 8.39 -25.44 40.76
N LYS A 17 8.94 -24.22 40.73
CA LYS A 17 8.52 -23.16 39.79
C LYS A 17 8.74 -23.56 38.35
N GLN A 18 9.87 -24.21 38.05
CA GLN A 18 10.18 -24.74 36.72
C GLN A 18 9.07 -25.68 36.25
N ARG A 19 8.74 -26.71 37.03
CA ARG A 19 7.67 -27.65 36.67
C ARG A 19 6.35 -26.93 36.49
N MET A 20 5.99 -26.04 37.42
CA MET A 20 4.73 -25.29 37.37
C MET A 20 4.59 -24.44 36.10
N TYR A 21 5.63 -23.69 35.72
CA TYR A 21 5.58 -22.81 34.55
C TYR A 21 5.58 -23.60 33.24
N LEU A 22 6.28 -24.73 33.20
CA LEU A 22 6.21 -25.63 32.04
C LEU A 22 4.84 -26.31 31.91
N GLU A 23 4.18 -26.64 33.03
CA GLU A 23 2.81 -27.15 33.03
C GLU A 23 1.81 -26.09 32.53
N ILE A 24 1.96 -24.83 32.96
CA ILE A 24 1.18 -23.69 32.42
C ILE A 24 1.41 -23.57 30.91
N LEU A 25 2.66 -23.59 30.46
CA LEU A 25 2.98 -23.53 29.03
C LEU A 25 2.32 -24.69 28.26
N CYS A 26 2.33 -25.91 28.80
CA CYS A 26 1.67 -27.06 28.18
C CYS A 26 0.15 -26.90 28.08
N GLU A 27 -0.51 -26.37 29.12
CA GLU A 27 -1.94 -26.04 29.09
C GLU A 27 -2.25 -25.04 27.98
N VAL A 28 -1.45 -23.98 27.89
CA VAL A 28 -1.59 -22.94 26.88
C VAL A 28 -1.36 -23.47 25.46
N ILE A 29 -0.36 -24.35 25.27
CA ILE A 29 -0.11 -25.03 23.98
C ILE A 29 -1.32 -25.87 23.55
N LYS A 30 -1.88 -26.67 24.46
CA LYS A 30 -3.06 -27.50 24.16
C LYS A 30 -4.25 -26.63 23.77
N TYR A 31 -4.47 -25.52 24.47
CA TYR A 31 -5.53 -24.58 24.14
C TYR A 31 -5.32 -23.93 22.77
N ALA A 32 -4.12 -23.44 22.46
CA ALA A 32 -3.78 -22.90 21.14
C ALA A 32 -3.98 -23.93 20.02
N ASN A 33 -3.58 -25.18 20.25
CA ASN A 33 -3.75 -26.26 19.30
C ASN A 33 -5.21 -26.62 19.02
N SER A 34 -6.13 -26.34 19.96
CA SER A 34 -7.56 -26.60 19.77
C SER A 34 -8.17 -25.77 18.61
N PHE A 35 -7.54 -24.65 18.25
CA PHE A 35 -7.93 -23.81 17.11
C PHE A 35 -7.28 -24.17 15.77
N GLY A 36 -6.39 -25.16 15.76
CA GLY A 36 -5.62 -25.58 14.59
C GLY A 36 -4.15 -25.79 14.91
N SER A 37 -3.60 -26.95 14.54
CA SER A 37 -2.18 -27.26 14.72
C SER A 37 -1.26 -26.40 13.86
N GLU A 38 -1.78 -25.76 12.82
CA GLU A 38 -1.07 -24.88 11.90
C GLU A 38 -0.87 -23.47 12.44
N LYS A 39 -1.54 -23.09 13.54
CA LYS A 39 -1.62 -21.70 13.99
C LYS A 39 -0.56 -21.30 14.99
N TRP A 40 0.13 -22.24 15.60
CA TRP A 40 1.04 -21.98 16.71
C TRP A 40 2.42 -22.58 16.53
N GLY A 41 3.40 -22.07 17.26
CA GLY A 41 4.76 -22.61 17.25
C GLY A 41 5.53 -22.21 18.50
N LEU A 42 6.51 -23.04 18.84
CA LEU A 42 7.31 -22.92 20.04
C LEU A 42 8.78 -22.73 19.67
N SER A 43 9.40 -21.67 20.17
CA SER A 43 10.81 -21.36 19.90
C SER A 43 11.59 -21.25 21.20
N ILE A 44 12.86 -21.67 21.18
CA ILE A 44 13.75 -21.59 22.32
C ILE A 44 15.03 -20.85 21.96
N THR A 45 15.48 -19.99 22.87
CA THR A 45 16.79 -19.33 22.79
C THR A 45 17.48 -19.42 24.14
N LYS A 46 18.74 -18.97 24.23
CA LYS A 46 19.51 -18.94 25.49
C LYS A 46 18.90 -18.12 26.64
N ASN A 47 17.87 -17.31 26.35
CA ASN A 47 17.29 -16.34 27.28
C ASN A 47 15.77 -16.45 27.46
N GLN A 48 15.08 -17.28 26.67
CA GLN A 48 13.61 -17.37 26.75
C GLN A 48 13.08 -18.56 25.93
N ILE A 49 11.88 -19.02 26.32
CA ILE A 49 11.03 -19.93 25.54
C ILE A 49 9.77 -19.17 25.13
N ARG A 50 9.44 -19.13 23.84
CA ARG A 50 8.31 -18.36 23.34
C ARG A 50 7.29 -19.23 22.63
N LEU A 51 6.04 -19.10 23.06
CA LEU A 51 4.87 -19.53 22.30
C LEU A 51 4.38 -18.39 21.42
N LYS A 52 4.19 -18.70 20.14
CA LYS A 52 3.65 -17.78 19.14
C LYS A 52 2.37 -18.35 18.57
N VAL A 53 1.39 -17.48 18.31
CA VAL A 53 0.13 -17.81 17.63
C VAL A 53 -0.08 -16.79 16.52
N GLY A 54 -0.19 -17.27 15.27
CA GLY A 54 -0.24 -16.42 14.09
C GLY A 54 1.02 -15.56 13.93
N SER A 55 0.86 -14.24 14.06
CA SER A 55 1.99 -13.29 14.03
C SER A 55 2.33 -12.68 15.40
N LEU A 56 1.78 -13.20 16.49
CA LEU A 56 1.93 -12.65 17.84
C LEU A 56 2.73 -13.60 18.74
N ILE A 57 3.57 -13.04 19.60
CA ILE A 57 4.09 -13.76 20.76
C ILE A 57 2.99 -13.69 21.82
N THR A 58 2.46 -14.84 22.24
CA THR A 58 1.40 -14.90 23.25
C THR A 58 2.00 -15.10 24.63
N SER A 59 3.05 -15.92 24.73
CA SER A 59 3.65 -16.29 26.01
C SER A 59 5.17 -16.38 25.86
N SER A 60 5.92 -15.93 26.87
CA SER A 60 7.39 -16.03 26.91
C SER A 60 7.83 -16.43 28.31
N ILE A 61 8.39 -17.62 28.49
CA ILE A 61 9.10 -17.96 29.74
C ILE A 61 10.44 -17.22 29.71
N GLU A 62 10.63 -16.37 30.70
CA GLU A 62 11.80 -15.53 30.90
C GLU A 62 12.42 -15.85 32.26
N PRO A 63 13.60 -15.29 32.61
CA PRO A 63 14.22 -15.57 33.90
C PRO A 63 13.27 -15.31 35.08
N ASN A 64 12.88 -16.40 35.76
CA ASN A 64 11.93 -16.41 36.89
C ASN A 64 10.54 -15.81 36.62
N SER A 65 10.05 -15.77 35.38
CA SER A 65 8.71 -15.28 35.05
C SER A 65 8.11 -15.93 33.81
N ILE A 66 6.79 -15.77 33.64
CA ILE A 66 6.12 -15.97 32.36
C ILE A 66 5.52 -14.62 31.93
N TRP A 67 6.01 -14.06 30.83
CA TRP A 67 5.32 -12.96 30.17
C TRP A 67 4.10 -13.51 29.43
N LEU A 68 2.94 -12.89 29.65
CA LEU A 68 1.64 -13.30 29.12
C LEU A 68 0.96 -12.11 28.46
N ALA A 69 0.49 -12.32 27.23
CA ALA A 69 -0.43 -11.38 26.62
C ALA A 69 -1.83 -11.55 27.20
N MET A 70 -2.44 -10.47 27.72
CA MET A 70 -3.77 -10.52 28.37
C MET A 70 -4.79 -9.67 27.63
N ASP A 71 -6.03 -10.14 27.56
CA ASP A 71 -7.10 -9.49 26.82
C ASP A 71 -7.55 -8.21 27.53
N LYS A 72 -7.29 -7.05 26.89
CA LYS A 72 -7.60 -5.73 27.46
C LYS A 72 -9.09 -5.53 27.66
N GLU A 73 -9.93 -6.05 26.77
CA GLU A 73 -11.37 -5.90 26.85
C GLU A 73 -11.98 -6.78 27.96
N LEU A 74 -11.40 -7.96 28.23
CA LEU A 74 -11.81 -8.79 29.36
C LEU A 74 -11.36 -8.20 30.70
N ILE A 75 -10.19 -7.54 30.73
CA ILE A 75 -9.70 -6.81 31.90
C ILE A 75 -10.66 -5.67 32.24
N GLU A 76 -11.02 -4.83 31.27
CA GLU A 76 -11.93 -3.69 31.46
C GLU A 76 -13.30 -4.12 32.00
N LYS A 77 -13.80 -5.30 31.58
CA LYS A 77 -15.07 -5.86 32.06
C LYS A 77 -15.05 -6.34 33.53
N ASN A 78 -13.88 -6.64 34.10
CA ASN A 78 -13.74 -7.21 35.45
C ASN A 78 -12.72 -6.41 36.30
N THR A 79 -12.70 -5.09 36.10
CA THR A 79 -11.62 -4.19 36.54
C THR A 79 -11.27 -4.30 38.04
N THR A 80 -12.24 -4.40 38.95
CA THR A 80 -11.97 -4.38 40.40
C THR A 80 -11.24 -5.63 40.90
N GLU A 81 -11.76 -6.82 40.58
CA GLU A 81 -11.16 -8.10 41.02
C GLU A 81 -9.80 -8.36 40.35
N ILE A 82 -9.66 -7.97 39.08
CA ILE A 82 -8.43 -8.17 38.32
C ILE A 82 -7.32 -7.23 38.78
N ASN A 83 -7.63 -5.97 39.09
CA ASN A 83 -6.60 -5.02 39.53
C ASN A 83 -5.98 -5.44 40.87
N ASP A 84 -6.79 -5.89 41.82
CA ASP A 84 -6.30 -6.40 43.12
C ASP A 84 -5.42 -7.65 42.96
N LEU A 85 -5.67 -8.46 41.92
CA LEU A 85 -4.89 -9.67 41.64
C LEU A 85 -3.61 -9.41 40.84
N LEU A 86 -3.59 -8.42 39.94
CA LEU A 86 -2.54 -8.27 38.93
C LEU A 86 -1.55 -7.13 39.17
N GLU A 87 -1.80 -6.18 40.08
CA GLU A 87 -0.74 -5.24 40.45
C GLU A 87 0.38 -5.94 41.25
N PRO A 88 1.68 -5.63 41.05
CA PRO A 88 2.25 -4.55 40.24
C PRO A 88 2.98 -5.00 38.93
N ASP A 89 2.88 -6.24 38.47
CA ASP A 89 3.77 -6.77 37.41
C ASP A 89 3.34 -6.50 35.94
N TRP A 90 2.65 -5.40 35.69
CA TRP A 90 2.29 -4.99 34.32
C TRP A 90 3.54 -4.68 33.47
N ASP A 91 3.54 -5.11 32.21
CA ASP A 91 4.61 -4.77 31.27
C ASP A 91 4.48 -3.29 30.84
N SER A 92 5.58 -2.55 30.96
CA SER A 92 5.71 -1.14 30.54
C SER A 92 6.67 -0.97 29.36
N GLY A 93 7.20 -2.08 28.81
CA GLY A 93 8.16 -2.09 27.72
C GLY A 93 7.52 -1.97 26.33
N LYS A 94 8.35 -2.18 25.31
CA LYS A 94 7.96 -2.15 23.88
C LYS A 94 6.82 -3.13 23.54
N TRP A 95 6.65 -4.18 24.33
CA TRP A 95 5.65 -5.22 24.12
C TRP A 95 4.49 -5.11 25.10
N ALA A 96 4.33 -3.99 25.81
CA ALA A 96 3.25 -3.80 26.79
C ALA A 96 1.84 -4.02 26.21
N GLU A 97 1.63 -3.67 24.93
CA GLU A 97 0.34 -3.81 24.26
C GLU A 97 0.48 -4.26 22.81
N TYR A 98 -0.48 -5.06 22.34
CA TYR A 98 -0.71 -5.29 20.92
C TYR A 98 -2.02 -4.65 20.49
N SER A 99 -1.95 -3.62 19.64
CA SER A 99 -3.14 -2.99 19.05
C SER A 99 -3.93 -3.96 18.17
N ALA A 100 -3.24 -4.93 17.54
CA ALA A 100 -3.83 -5.88 16.61
C ALA A 100 -4.92 -6.77 17.22
N VAL A 101 -4.83 -7.10 18.51
CA VAL A 101 -5.81 -7.93 19.24
C VAL A 101 -6.20 -7.30 20.59
N LYS A 102 -5.85 -6.02 20.79
CA LYS A 102 -6.06 -5.22 22.00
C LYS A 102 -5.65 -5.95 23.28
N THR A 103 -4.35 -6.00 23.55
CA THR A 103 -3.83 -6.59 24.78
C THR A 103 -3.29 -5.57 25.77
N ARG A 104 -3.19 -5.98 27.04
CA ARG A 104 -2.37 -5.36 28.08
C ARG A 104 -1.56 -6.47 28.75
N ASN A 105 -0.24 -6.46 28.64
CA ASN A 105 0.58 -7.65 28.88
C ASN A 105 1.18 -7.66 30.30
N TYR A 106 1.36 -8.86 30.85
CA TYR A 106 1.62 -9.07 32.28
C TYR A 106 2.77 -10.07 32.50
N PHE A 107 3.60 -9.83 33.52
CA PHE A 107 4.60 -10.79 33.97
C PHE A 107 4.06 -11.61 35.14
N TYR A 108 3.72 -12.86 34.88
CA TYR A 108 3.35 -13.82 35.91
C TYR A 108 4.58 -14.29 36.69
N ARG A 109 4.58 -14.02 38.00
CA ARG A 109 5.67 -14.28 38.95
C ARG A 109 5.16 -14.93 40.24
N ASP A 110 4.37 -15.99 40.11
CA ASP A 110 3.80 -16.66 41.29
C ASP A 110 4.58 -17.92 41.70
N SER A 111 4.32 -18.38 42.92
CA SER A 111 4.85 -19.61 43.50
C SER A 111 3.79 -20.73 43.57
N SER A 112 2.52 -20.43 43.34
CA SER A 112 1.44 -21.42 43.18
C SER A 112 0.58 -21.15 41.92
N LYS A 113 -0.20 -22.14 41.48
CA LYS A 113 -1.14 -22.00 40.35
C LYS A 113 -2.44 -21.29 40.72
N ASP A 114 -2.68 -20.93 41.98
CA ASP A 114 -3.98 -20.36 42.41
C ASP A 114 -4.29 -19.07 41.66
N LYS A 115 -3.28 -18.22 41.47
CA LYS A 115 -3.41 -17.01 40.66
C LYS A 115 -3.63 -17.32 39.19
N TRP A 116 -2.93 -18.33 38.65
CA TRP A 116 -3.10 -18.76 37.26
C TRP A 116 -4.54 -19.16 36.97
N GLU A 117 -5.16 -19.97 37.83
CA GLU A 117 -6.54 -20.42 37.65
C GLU A 117 -7.54 -19.25 37.58
N LYS A 118 -7.29 -18.17 38.32
CA LYS A 118 -8.13 -16.96 38.31
C LYS A 118 -7.95 -16.13 37.03
N ILE A 119 -6.73 -16.04 36.52
CA ILE A 119 -6.39 -15.08 35.45
C ILE A 119 -6.28 -15.72 34.06
N LYS A 120 -6.20 -17.06 33.96
CA LYS A 120 -5.91 -17.74 32.69
C LYS A 120 -6.90 -17.40 31.59
N HIS A 121 -8.17 -17.21 31.92
CA HIS A 121 -9.21 -16.84 30.95
C HIS A 121 -8.87 -15.56 30.18
N LEU A 122 -8.16 -14.60 30.79
CA LEU A 122 -7.69 -13.37 30.15
C LEU A 122 -6.60 -13.65 29.10
N HIS A 123 -5.72 -14.60 29.39
CA HIS A 123 -4.67 -15.03 28.46
C HIS A 123 -5.23 -15.88 27.32
N LEU A 124 -6.12 -16.82 27.65
CA LEU A 124 -6.78 -17.67 26.68
C LEU A 124 -7.63 -16.86 25.68
N GLY A 125 -8.28 -15.78 26.13
CA GLY A 125 -9.00 -14.84 25.24
C GLY A 125 -8.11 -14.21 24.17
N VAL A 126 -6.83 -13.92 24.48
CA VAL A 126 -5.87 -13.42 23.48
C VAL A 126 -5.53 -14.50 22.44
N ILE A 127 -5.36 -15.75 22.88
CA ILE A 127 -5.05 -16.87 21.99
C ILE A 127 -6.22 -17.13 21.04
N GLU A 128 -7.45 -17.08 21.53
CA GLU A 128 -8.65 -17.17 20.71
C GLU A 128 -8.67 -16.04 19.66
N LYS A 129 -8.54 -14.78 20.09
CA LYS A 129 -8.49 -13.62 19.18
C LYS A 129 -7.39 -13.73 18.13
N ALA A 130 -6.19 -14.17 18.54
CA ALA A 130 -5.07 -14.39 17.63
C ALA A 130 -5.36 -15.51 16.63
N SER A 131 -5.95 -16.62 17.08
CA SER A 131 -6.26 -17.79 16.26
C SER A 131 -7.42 -17.56 15.29
N GLN A 132 -8.35 -16.67 15.62
CA GLN A 132 -9.41 -16.22 14.72
C GLN A 132 -8.86 -15.24 13.67
N LYS A 133 -7.92 -14.38 14.07
CA LYS A 133 -7.33 -13.36 13.19
C LYS A 133 -6.37 -13.93 12.15
N TYR A 134 -5.58 -14.94 12.51
CA TYR A 134 -4.55 -15.50 11.65
C TYR A 134 -4.89 -16.93 11.24
N SER A 135 -4.83 -17.20 9.93
CA SER A 135 -5.12 -18.53 9.38
C SER A 135 -4.04 -19.57 9.70
N GLN A 136 -2.79 -19.15 9.91
CA GLN A 136 -1.67 -20.02 10.27
C GLN A 136 -0.56 -19.22 10.97
N LEU A 137 0.41 -19.91 11.57
CA LEU A 137 1.62 -19.31 12.13
C LEU A 137 2.43 -18.62 11.03
N LYS A 138 3.04 -17.47 11.31
CA LYS A 138 3.93 -16.77 10.37
C LYS A 138 5.06 -17.68 9.89
N ILE A 139 5.30 -17.74 8.57
CA ILE A 139 6.32 -18.60 7.91
C ILE A 139 7.70 -18.52 8.59
N ASP A 140 8.22 -17.32 8.87
CA ASP A 140 9.52 -17.17 9.55
C ASP A 140 9.52 -17.84 10.93
N SER A 141 8.40 -17.73 11.67
CA SER A 141 8.24 -18.37 12.98
C SER A 141 8.10 -19.88 12.89
N GLN A 142 7.57 -20.42 11.78
CA GLN A 142 7.51 -21.87 11.55
C GLN A 142 8.92 -22.48 11.48
N LYS A 143 9.88 -21.77 10.86
CA LYS A 143 11.29 -22.19 10.76
C LYS A 143 12.02 -22.16 12.11
N GLU A 144 11.53 -21.37 13.06
CA GLU A 144 12.08 -21.26 14.41
C GLU A 144 11.48 -22.28 15.39
N ASN A 145 10.55 -23.13 14.92
CA ASN A 145 9.89 -24.10 15.77
C ASN A 145 10.88 -25.18 16.27
N SER A 146 10.96 -25.37 17.58
CA SER A 146 11.88 -26.30 18.22
C SER A 146 11.17 -27.62 18.53
N VAL A 147 11.42 -28.61 17.67
CA VAL A 147 10.96 -30.00 17.87
C VAL A 147 11.57 -30.59 19.14
N GLU A 148 12.85 -30.33 19.38
CA GLU A 148 13.61 -30.80 20.56
C GLU A 148 12.97 -30.34 21.87
N LEU A 149 12.52 -29.07 21.95
CA LEU A 149 11.81 -28.57 23.13
C LEU A 149 10.45 -29.24 23.31
N LEU A 150 9.70 -29.49 22.21
CA LEU A 150 8.41 -30.19 22.29
C LEU A 150 8.60 -31.64 22.76
N ASP A 151 9.63 -32.34 22.28
CA ASP A 151 9.97 -33.69 22.73
C ASP A 151 10.32 -33.71 24.22
N TYR A 152 11.11 -32.73 24.69
CA TYR A 152 11.40 -32.56 26.11
C TYR A 152 10.11 -32.36 26.93
N LEU A 153 9.21 -31.46 26.51
CA LEU A 153 7.96 -31.20 27.22
C LEU A 153 7.05 -32.43 27.24
N ARG A 154 6.98 -33.20 26.14
CA ARG A 154 6.21 -34.45 26.10
C ARG A 154 6.74 -35.48 27.07
N LYS A 155 8.06 -35.65 27.09
CA LYS A 155 8.72 -36.65 27.93
C LYS A 155 8.61 -36.31 29.41
N GLU A 156 8.87 -35.05 29.78
CA GLU A 156 9.07 -34.66 31.18
C GLU A 156 7.81 -34.06 31.83
N ILE A 157 6.88 -33.50 31.03
CA ILE A 157 5.73 -32.72 31.56
C ILE A 157 4.37 -33.31 31.14
N SER A 158 4.12 -33.47 29.83
CA SER A 158 2.78 -33.85 29.32
C SER A 158 2.87 -34.74 28.07
N GLN A 159 2.75 -36.06 28.23
CA GLN A 159 2.93 -37.05 27.15
C GLN A 159 2.01 -36.84 25.92
N ASP A 160 0.84 -36.26 26.14
CA ASP A 160 -0.19 -35.97 25.15
C ASP A 160 -0.04 -34.58 24.48
N LEU A 161 1.09 -33.88 24.67
CA LEU A 161 1.28 -32.57 24.05
C LEU A 161 1.27 -32.67 22.51
N PRO A 162 0.55 -31.79 21.81
CA PRO A 162 0.46 -31.81 20.35
C PRO A 162 1.73 -31.29 19.69
N PHE A 163 1.92 -31.64 18.42
CA PHE A 163 2.89 -31.00 17.53
C PHE A 163 2.18 -30.06 16.58
N PRO A 164 2.75 -28.88 16.30
CA PRO A 164 2.23 -28.02 15.27
C PRO A 164 2.45 -28.69 13.91
N LYS A 165 1.41 -28.66 13.07
CA LYS A 165 1.45 -29.13 11.69
C LYS A 165 1.03 -27.96 10.84
N TYR A 166 2.02 -27.30 10.27
CA TYR A 166 1.75 -26.25 9.31
C TYR A 166 1.18 -26.92 8.07
N LEU A 167 0.11 -26.34 7.52
CA LEU A 167 -0.23 -26.63 6.15
C LEU A 167 1.06 -26.49 5.36
N GLU A 168 1.39 -27.49 4.54
CA GLU A 168 2.16 -27.17 3.35
C GLU A 168 1.36 -26.03 2.73
N THR A 169 1.83 -24.81 2.96
CA THR A 169 1.68 -23.86 1.90
C THR A 169 2.25 -24.65 0.74
N GLU A 170 1.45 -24.85 -0.28
CA GLU A 170 1.98 -24.75 -1.61
C GLU A 170 2.69 -23.36 -1.70
N ILE A 171 3.80 -23.17 -0.98
CA ILE A 171 5.07 -23.07 -1.65
C ILE A 171 4.98 -24.20 -2.66
N LYS A 172 4.45 -23.89 -3.85
CA LYS A 172 4.95 -24.51 -5.06
C LYS A 172 6.44 -24.63 -4.78
N LYS A 173 6.91 -25.84 -4.44
CA LYS A 173 8.32 -26.21 -4.47
C LYS A 173 8.85 -25.43 -5.64
N ASP A 174 9.62 -24.39 -5.34
CA ASP A 174 10.01 -23.34 -6.23
C ASP A 174 9.23 -23.30 -7.56
N ALA A 175 8.56 -22.19 -7.87
CA ALA A 175 8.86 -21.69 -9.21
C ALA A 175 10.39 -21.55 -9.19
N LYS A 176 11.09 -22.61 -9.66
CA LYS A 176 12.54 -22.78 -9.61
C LYS A 176 13.04 -21.40 -9.94
N PHE A 177 13.67 -20.70 -9.00
CA PHE A 177 13.97 -19.29 -9.24
C PHE A 177 14.77 -19.26 -10.55
N THR A 178 14.09 -18.78 -11.59
CA THR A 178 14.60 -18.85 -12.94
C THR A 178 15.04 -17.43 -13.20
N ASN A 179 16.35 -17.24 -13.20
CA ASN A 179 16.90 -15.99 -13.63
C ASN A 179 16.68 -15.87 -15.13
N THR A 180 15.76 -14.99 -15.52
CA THR A 180 15.42 -14.72 -16.92
C THR A 180 16.27 -13.59 -17.49
N GLY A 181 17.00 -12.86 -16.63
CA GLY A 181 17.67 -11.61 -16.96
C GLY A 181 16.76 -10.37 -16.93
N PHE A 182 15.47 -10.54 -16.59
CA PHE A 182 14.49 -9.46 -16.48
C PHE A 182 13.97 -9.38 -15.04
N TRP A 183 13.79 -8.16 -14.54
CA TRP A 183 13.53 -7.93 -13.12
C TRP A 183 12.35 -7.01 -12.84
N ILE A 184 11.78 -7.18 -11.65
CA ILE A 184 10.85 -6.25 -11.01
C ILE A 184 11.58 -5.65 -9.81
N PHE A 185 11.61 -4.32 -9.76
CA PHE A 185 12.09 -3.56 -8.62
C PHE A 185 10.90 -2.99 -7.84
N PHE A 186 10.75 -3.41 -6.59
CA PHE A 186 9.62 -3.04 -5.74
C PHE A 186 9.90 -1.73 -4.99
N CYS A 187 9.23 -0.66 -5.42
CA CYS A 187 9.27 0.63 -4.77
C CYS A 187 8.17 0.75 -3.71
N ASN A 188 8.53 1.25 -2.53
CA ASN A 188 7.57 1.71 -1.53
C ASN A 188 7.73 3.23 -1.36
N PRO A 189 6.75 4.04 -1.82
CA PRO A 189 6.81 5.49 -1.75
C PRO A 189 7.04 6.06 -0.35
N LYS A 190 6.69 5.30 0.70
CA LYS A 190 6.90 5.71 2.09
C LYS A 190 8.38 5.76 2.50
N PHE A 191 9.25 5.09 1.77
CA PHE A 191 10.69 5.11 2.04
C PHE A 191 11.47 5.90 0.99
N TRP A 192 10.96 5.99 -0.23
CA TRP A 192 11.61 6.69 -1.34
C TRP A 192 10.58 7.51 -2.12
N GLN A 193 10.79 8.83 -2.17
CA GLN A 193 10.07 9.79 -3.00
C GLN A 193 10.42 9.60 -4.49
N ILE A 194 9.99 8.48 -5.05
CA ILE A 194 10.21 8.13 -6.46
C ILE A 194 9.58 9.15 -7.41
N ASP A 195 8.46 9.75 -7.03
CA ASP A 195 7.83 10.85 -7.75
C ASP A 195 8.77 12.05 -7.92
N GLU A 196 9.38 12.51 -6.83
CA GLU A 196 10.32 13.64 -6.90
C GLU A 196 11.56 13.30 -7.74
N PHE A 197 12.09 12.08 -7.65
CA PHE A 197 13.19 11.64 -8.50
C PHE A 197 12.79 11.66 -9.98
N LEU A 198 11.60 11.13 -10.31
CA LEU A 198 11.13 11.05 -11.68
C LEU A 198 10.80 12.43 -12.27
N GLU A 199 10.48 13.44 -11.46
CA GLU A 199 10.31 14.84 -11.88
C GLU A 199 11.64 15.51 -12.30
N THR A 200 12.80 15.00 -11.84
CA THR A 200 14.11 15.57 -12.21
C THR A 200 14.61 15.07 -13.57
N ASP A 201 15.66 15.70 -14.11
CA ASP A 201 16.38 15.22 -15.30
C ASP A 201 17.34 14.04 -14.99
N GLU A 202 17.45 13.61 -13.74
CA GLU A 202 18.37 12.54 -13.34
C GLU A 202 17.92 11.19 -13.85
N ILE A 203 18.79 10.49 -14.57
CA ILE A 203 18.48 9.16 -15.11
C ILE A 203 19.24 8.04 -14.40
N ASN A 204 20.23 8.35 -13.57
CA ASN A 204 21.02 7.35 -12.86
C ASN A 204 20.58 7.27 -11.40
N SER A 205 20.57 6.05 -10.86
CA SER A 205 20.16 5.78 -9.48
C SER A 205 20.83 4.48 -8.98
N THR A 206 20.59 4.12 -7.72
CA THR A 206 20.95 2.80 -7.18
C THR A 206 19.71 2.10 -6.65
N TRP A 207 19.63 0.79 -6.87
CA TRP A 207 18.53 -0.02 -6.35
C TRP A 207 19.02 -1.06 -5.36
N ARG A 208 18.35 -1.17 -4.21
CA ARG A 208 18.64 -2.22 -3.22
C ARG A 208 18.14 -3.56 -3.74
N ILE A 209 18.97 -4.59 -3.61
CA ILE A 209 18.59 -5.97 -3.99
C ILE A 209 18.52 -6.87 -2.76
N THR A 210 17.91 -8.05 -2.92
CA THR A 210 17.89 -9.07 -1.88
C THR A 210 19.19 -9.87 -1.88
N ASP A 211 19.78 -10.11 -0.70
CA ASP A 211 21.12 -10.70 -0.57
C ASP A 211 21.33 -12.02 -1.33
N TRP A 212 20.34 -12.91 -1.35
CA TRP A 212 20.43 -14.20 -2.05
C TRP A 212 20.37 -14.06 -3.59
N GLN A 213 19.94 -12.91 -4.11
CA GLN A 213 19.87 -12.65 -5.56
C GLN A 213 21.17 -12.04 -6.12
N LYS A 214 22.18 -11.80 -5.27
CA LYS A 214 23.43 -11.09 -5.59
C LYS A 214 24.05 -11.53 -6.91
N ASP A 215 24.19 -12.84 -7.10
CA ASP A 215 24.98 -13.42 -8.18
C ASP A 215 24.25 -13.48 -9.53
N TYR A 216 22.98 -13.06 -9.57
CA TYR A 216 22.15 -13.09 -10.78
C TYR A 216 22.10 -11.76 -11.54
N PHE A 217 22.56 -10.67 -10.92
CA PHE A 217 22.56 -9.33 -11.52
C PHE A 217 23.79 -9.10 -12.39
N GLN A 218 23.55 -8.71 -13.64
CA GLN A 218 24.58 -8.41 -14.64
C GLN A 218 24.25 -7.11 -15.37
N GLU A 219 25.29 -6.46 -15.89
CA GLU A 219 25.15 -5.26 -16.72
C GLU A 219 24.36 -5.56 -18.01
N GLY A 220 23.48 -4.65 -18.41
CA GLY A 220 22.62 -4.77 -19.59
C GLY A 220 21.30 -5.51 -19.35
N GLN A 221 21.09 -6.10 -18.16
CA GLN A 221 19.79 -6.64 -17.78
C GLN A 221 18.77 -5.51 -17.60
N LEU A 222 17.49 -5.82 -17.81
CA LEU A 222 16.42 -4.84 -17.72
C LEU A 222 15.51 -5.08 -16.52
N ALA A 223 14.93 -4.00 -15.99
CA ALA A 223 13.98 -4.08 -14.90
C ALA A 223 12.85 -3.06 -15.04
N ILE A 224 11.69 -3.37 -14.47
CA ILE A 224 10.60 -2.40 -14.26
C ILE A 224 10.62 -1.89 -12.82
N ILE A 225 10.26 -0.61 -12.63
CA ILE A 225 10.04 -0.04 -11.29
C ILE A 225 8.55 -0.12 -10.95
N ARG A 226 8.19 -1.07 -10.09
CA ARG A 226 6.82 -1.28 -9.63
C ARG A 226 6.62 -0.58 -8.29
N VAL A 227 5.74 0.42 -8.28
CA VAL A 227 5.30 1.16 -7.09
C VAL A 227 4.11 0.46 -6.43
N GLY A 228 4.26 0.16 -5.14
CA GLY A 228 3.19 -0.41 -4.32
C GLY A 228 2.17 0.63 -3.83
N LYS A 229 1.36 0.23 -2.85
CA LYS A 229 0.39 1.15 -2.21
C LYS A 229 1.12 2.33 -1.56
N ASP A 230 0.81 3.54 -2.01
CA ASP A 230 1.30 4.76 -1.38
C ASP A 230 0.60 4.99 -0.03
N THR A 231 1.39 4.95 1.04
CA THR A 231 0.93 5.10 2.42
C THR A 231 1.47 6.36 3.08
N ARG A 232 2.00 7.29 2.29
CA ARG A 232 2.45 8.60 2.77
C ARG A 232 1.28 9.42 3.35
N THR A 233 1.56 10.26 4.33
CA THR A 233 0.61 11.23 4.91
C THR A 233 0.52 12.49 4.03
N LYS A 234 -0.46 13.38 4.32
CA LYS A 234 -0.58 14.66 3.59
C LYS A 234 0.65 15.55 3.77
N ASP A 235 1.23 15.54 4.97
CA ASP A 235 2.43 16.30 5.30
C ASP A 235 3.66 15.75 4.57
N GLU A 236 3.83 14.43 4.54
CA GLU A 236 4.90 13.75 3.79
C GLU A 236 4.80 13.98 2.26
N LEU A 237 3.61 14.32 1.76
CA LEU A 237 3.37 14.62 0.34
C LEU A 237 3.46 16.12 0.03
N ALA A 238 3.62 16.99 1.02
CA ALA A 238 3.58 18.45 0.85
C ALA A 238 2.37 18.94 0.01
N GLY A 239 1.21 18.28 0.17
CA GLY A 239 -0.01 18.57 -0.58
C GLY A 239 -0.15 17.89 -1.94
N LYS A 240 0.85 17.12 -2.41
CA LYS A 240 0.74 16.29 -3.62
C LYS A 240 -0.25 15.12 -3.42
N GLU A 241 -0.82 14.64 -4.52
CA GLU A 241 -1.66 13.45 -4.51
C GLU A 241 -0.83 12.17 -4.31
N LYS A 242 -1.49 11.13 -3.79
CA LYS A 242 -0.86 9.81 -3.61
C LYS A 242 -0.65 9.12 -4.95
N LEU A 243 0.49 8.46 -5.09
CA LEU A 243 0.73 7.60 -6.25
C LEU A 243 -0.22 6.40 -6.24
N LYS A 244 -0.86 6.14 -7.38
CA LYS A 244 -1.61 4.91 -7.61
C LYS A 244 -0.61 3.76 -7.81
N ALA A 245 -0.93 2.56 -7.32
CA ALA A 245 -0.05 1.41 -7.48
C ALA A 245 0.09 1.06 -8.98
N GLY A 246 1.33 0.92 -9.46
CA GLY A 246 1.60 0.81 -10.89
C GLY A 246 3.08 0.65 -11.22
N ILE A 247 3.39 0.64 -12.51
CA ILE A 247 4.75 0.62 -13.05
C ILE A 247 5.11 2.06 -13.46
N TYR A 248 6.20 2.58 -12.91
CA TYR A 248 6.61 3.99 -13.02
C TYR A 248 7.95 4.19 -13.75
N GLY A 249 8.60 3.11 -14.16
CA GLY A 249 9.79 3.22 -14.96
C GLY A 249 10.26 1.89 -15.52
N VAL A 250 11.06 2.00 -16.58
CA VAL A 250 11.85 0.91 -17.15
C VAL A 250 13.31 1.32 -17.02
N VAL A 251 14.14 0.43 -16.50
CA VAL A 251 15.54 0.71 -16.18
C VAL A 251 16.46 -0.39 -16.72
N GLU A 252 17.69 0.01 -17.01
CA GLU A 252 18.81 -0.86 -17.32
C GLU A 252 19.70 -0.99 -16.09
N ILE A 253 20.15 -2.21 -15.80
CA ILE A 253 21.09 -2.50 -14.72
C ILE A 253 22.50 -2.24 -15.26
N MET A 254 23.22 -1.33 -14.60
CA MET A 254 24.53 -0.82 -15.03
C MET A 254 25.70 -1.43 -14.24
N SER A 255 25.43 -2.34 -13.30
CA SER A 255 26.49 -2.97 -12.51
C SER A 255 26.06 -4.30 -11.92
N GLN A 256 27.05 -5.14 -11.61
CA GLN A 256 26.88 -6.24 -10.67
C GLN A 256 26.52 -5.71 -9.27
N ALA A 257 26.03 -6.60 -8.42
CA ALA A 257 25.65 -6.31 -7.04
C ALA A 257 26.86 -5.96 -6.16
N MET A 258 26.85 -4.78 -5.56
CA MET A 258 27.95 -4.26 -4.73
C MET A 258 27.44 -3.62 -3.43
N PRO A 259 28.22 -3.68 -2.33
CA PRO A 259 27.89 -2.98 -1.09
C PRO A 259 28.22 -1.49 -1.23
N ILE A 260 27.25 -0.70 -1.69
CA ILE A 260 27.39 0.75 -1.90
C ILE A 260 26.33 1.52 -1.09
N PRO A 261 26.60 2.79 -0.70
CA PRO A 261 25.56 3.67 -0.18
C PRO A 261 24.53 3.98 -1.27
N ASP A 262 23.41 4.56 -0.87
CA ASP A 262 22.46 5.09 -1.84
C ASP A 262 23.07 6.27 -2.61
N SER A 263 22.82 6.40 -3.91
CA SER A 263 23.17 7.62 -4.66
C SER A 263 22.16 8.75 -4.41
N ASP A 264 20.97 8.41 -3.93
CA ASP A 264 19.75 9.22 -4.05
C ASP A 264 19.26 9.74 -2.68
N GLY A 265 20.18 10.02 -1.76
CA GLY A 265 19.87 10.35 -0.36
C GLY A 265 18.87 11.49 -0.16
N ARG A 266 18.82 12.43 -1.11
CA ARG A 266 17.88 13.57 -1.10
C ARG A 266 16.41 13.19 -1.29
N PHE A 267 16.12 11.99 -1.79
CA PHE A 267 14.76 11.49 -2.05
C PHE A 267 14.29 10.50 -0.97
N TRP A 268 15.04 10.36 0.13
CA TRP A 268 14.61 9.62 1.30
C TRP A 268 13.88 10.54 2.26
N ILE A 269 12.67 10.12 2.67
CA ILE A 269 11.87 10.86 3.67
C ILE A 269 12.60 10.93 5.03
N ASN A 270 13.45 9.96 5.33
CA ASN A 270 14.32 9.99 6.52
C ASN A 270 15.82 9.87 6.12
N PRO A 271 16.58 10.98 6.17
CA PRO A 271 17.96 11.03 5.70
C PRO A 271 18.98 10.29 6.60
N GLU A 272 18.65 9.93 7.85
CA GLU A 272 19.58 9.29 8.79
C GLU A 272 19.96 7.84 8.44
N LYS A 273 19.34 7.24 7.41
CA LYS A 273 19.62 5.87 6.94
C LYS A 273 20.54 5.80 5.71
N TYR A 274 21.08 6.94 5.28
CA TYR A 274 21.79 7.10 4.00
C TYR A 274 23.18 6.43 3.94
N GLU A 275 23.93 6.43 5.05
CA GLU A 275 25.34 5.99 5.06
C GLU A 275 25.53 4.46 5.18
N ASP A 276 24.45 3.70 5.39
CA ASP A 276 24.50 2.24 5.56
C ASP A 276 24.75 1.56 4.21
N LYS A 277 25.97 1.03 4.02
CA LYS A 277 26.35 0.28 2.81
C LYS A 277 25.52 -0.99 2.71
N ARG A 278 24.64 -1.05 1.73
CA ARG A 278 23.79 -2.22 1.44
C ARG A 278 24.08 -2.76 0.07
N LEU A 279 23.72 -4.03 -0.14
CA LEU A 279 23.84 -4.65 -1.44
C LEU A 279 22.88 -3.99 -2.43
N ARG A 280 23.44 -3.36 -3.46
CA ARG A 280 22.74 -2.58 -4.46
C ARG A 280 23.32 -2.83 -5.85
N VAL A 281 22.53 -2.48 -6.86
CA VAL A 281 22.99 -2.34 -8.25
C VAL A 281 22.83 -0.89 -8.69
N ARG A 282 23.69 -0.43 -9.59
CA ARG A 282 23.48 0.84 -10.29
C ARG A 282 22.44 0.62 -11.39
N ILE A 283 21.55 1.58 -11.55
CA ILE A 283 20.50 1.52 -12.56
C ILE A 283 20.45 2.81 -13.36
N LYS A 284 20.00 2.70 -14.60
CA LYS A 284 19.75 3.84 -15.49
C LYS A 284 18.33 3.76 -16.02
N TYR A 285 17.55 4.82 -15.84
CA TYR A 285 16.21 4.92 -16.41
C TYR A 285 16.28 5.02 -17.92
N VAL A 286 15.66 4.04 -18.58
CA VAL A 286 15.44 4.02 -20.03
C VAL A 286 14.12 4.72 -20.34
N LYS A 287 13.09 4.51 -19.51
CA LYS A 287 11.79 5.19 -19.61
C LYS A 287 11.34 5.65 -18.23
N LYS A 288 11.05 6.94 -18.08
CA LYS A 288 10.38 7.51 -16.90
C LYS A 288 8.88 7.57 -17.17
N LEU A 289 8.10 6.91 -16.32
CA LEU A 289 6.66 6.76 -16.51
C LEU A 289 5.88 7.44 -15.36
N LEU A 290 6.44 8.48 -14.74
CA LEU A 290 5.70 9.31 -13.79
C LEU A 290 4.42 9.85 -14.42
N ASP A 291 4.56 10.25 -15.68
CA ASP A 291 3.47 10.84 -16.41
C ASP A 291 2.54 9.80 -17.03
N ASN A 292 3.02 8.61 -17.34
CA ASN A 292 2.23 7.58 -18.00
C ASN A 292 2.42 6.21 -17.32
N PRO A 293 2.07 6.08 -16.03
CA PRO A 293 2.28 4.83 -15.33
C PRO A 293 1.29 3.78 -15.82
N ILE A 294 1.75 2.53 -15.87
CA ILE A 294 0.83 1.39 -16.09
C ILE A 294 0.24 1.02 -14.73
N LEU A 295 -1.04 1.26 -14.52
CA LEU A 295 -1.68 0.98 -13.24
C LEU A 295 -1.90 -0.53 -13.06
N LEU A 296 -1.71 -1.03 -11.84
CA LEU A 296 -1.95 -2.44 -11.54
C LEU A 296 -3.43 -2.81 -11.66
N SER A 297 -4.35 -1.85 -11.52
CA SER A 297 -5.77 -2.04 -11.79
C SER A 297 -6.02 -2.44 -13.24
N ASP A 298 -5.27 -1.83 -14.15
CA ASP A 298 -5.47 -1.99 -15.59
C ASP A 298 -4.90 -3.33 -16.02
N LEU A 299 -3.72 -3.69 -15.52
CA LEU A 299 -3.13 -5.01 -15.72
C LEU A 299 -4.00 -6.15 -15.19
N LYS A 300 -4.70 -5.96 -14.07
CA LYS A 300 -5.61 -6.98 -13.51
C LYS A 300 -6.78 -7.34 -14.43
N ASN A 301 -7.19 -6.40 -15.29
CA ASN A 301 -8.28 -6.61 -16.22
C ASN A 301 -7.84 -7.31 -17.52
N LEU A 302 -6.53 -7.40 -17.77
CA LEU A 302 -5.97 -8.05 -18.94
C LEU A 302 -5.73 -9.54 -18.66
N THR A 303 -6.20 -10.41 -19.56
CA THR A 303 -6.07 -11.86 -19.45
C THR A 303 -4.61 -12.32 -19.35
N ASP A 304 -3.71 -11.64 -20.05
CA ASP A 304 -2.28 -11.96 -20.09
C ASP A 304 -1.56 -11.85 -18.74
N PHE A 305 -2.12 -11.09 -17.78
CA PHE A 305 -1.47 -10.81 -16.50
C PHE A 305 -2.17 -11.47 -15.31
N GLN A 306 -3.27 -12.19 -15.50
CA GLN A 306 -4.06 -12.74 -14.38
C GLN A 306 -3.26 -13.72 -13.51
N ASP A 307 -2.32 -14.45 -14.11
CA ASP A 307 -1.45 -15.40 -13.43
C ASP A 307 -0.18 -14.78 -12.83
N GLU A 308 0.10 -13.50 -13.15
CA GLU A 308 1.29 -12.76 -12.72
C GLU A 308 1.16 -12.21 -11.29
N LYS A 309 0.94 -13.12 -10.34
CA LYS A 309 0.64 -12.79 -8.93
C LYS A 309 1.71 -11.91 -8.28
N VAL A 310 2.99 -12.11 -8.63
CA VAL A 310 4.10 -11.35 -8.05
C VAL A 310 4.08 -9.90 -8.52
N LEU A 311 3.82 -9.66 -9.81
CA LEU A 311 3.67 -8.32 -10.37
C LEU A 311 2.45 -7.60 -9.76
N LEU A 312 1.30 -8.27 -9.76
CA LEU A 312 0.02 -7.68 -9.37
C LEU A 312 -0.07 -7.41 -7.86
N ASN A 313 0.34 -8.36 -7.03
CA ASN A 313 0.19 -8.26 -5.57
C ASN A 313 1.44 -7.69 -4.89
N GLY A 314 2.61 -7.82 -5.53
CA GLY A 314 3.89 -7.46 -4.95
C GLY A 314 4.44 -8.51 -3.99
N LEU A 315 5.70 -8.33 -3.59
CA LEU A 315 6.40 -9.18 -2.62
C LEU A 315 7.03 -8.35 -1.51
N ARG A 316 7.32 -9.00 -0.37
CA ARG A 316 8.17 -8.44 0.69
C ARG A 316 9.66 -8.64 0.34
N ALA A 317 10.05 -8.17 -0.83
CA ALA A 317 11.41 -8.17 -1.34
C ALA A 317 11.65 -6.85 -2.07
N SER A 318 12.90 -6.49 -2.31
CA SER A 318 13.22 -5.30 -3.12
C SER A 318 13.30 -5.60 -4.61
N SER A 319 13.46 -6.88 -4.97
CA SER A 319 13.64 -7.35 -6.35
C SER A 319 13.06 -8.75 -6.58
N TRP A 320 12.62 -9.05 -7.81
CA TRP A 320 12.19 -10.38 -8.24
C TRP A 320 12.39 -10.59 -9.75
N SER A 321 12.63 -11.83 -10.18
CA SER A 321 12.78 -12.18 -11.61
C SER A 321 11.40 -12.26 -12.27
N ILE A 322 11.26 -11.71 -13.48
CA ILE A 322 10.02 -11.76 -14.27
C ILE A 322 10.28 -12.47 -15.59
N GLU A 323 9.30 -13.22 -16.08
CA GLU A 323 9.43 -13.89 -17.38
C GLU A 323 9.59 -12.88 -18.52
N LYS A 324 10.42 -13.24 -19.50
CA LYS A 324 10.71 -12.37 -20.65
C LYS A 324 9.43 -12.02 -21.40
N GLU A 325 8.54 -12.99 -21.61
CA GLU A 325 7.26 -12.76 -22.31
C GLU A 325 6.42 -11.70 -21.58
N THR A 326 6.32 -11.78 -20.26
CA THR A 326 5.59 -10.81 -19.44
C THR A 326 6.24 -9.44 -19.49
N PHE A 327 7.59 -9.38 -19.45
CA PHE A 327 8.32 -8.14 -19.59
C PHE A 327 8.12 -7.47 -20.96
N ASP A 328 8.19 -8.26 -22.04
CA ASP A 328 7.97 -7.78 -23.41
C ASP A 328 6.56 -7.20 -23.58
N LYS A 329 5.52 -7.89 -23.07
CA LYS A 329 4.13 -7.38 -23.07
C LYS A 329 4.02 -6.06 -22.32
N ILE A 330 4.72 -5.90 -21.19
CA ILE A 330 4.75 -4.62 -20.46
C ILE A 330 5.39 -3.54 -21.33
N LEU A 331 6.50 -3.83 -22.00
CA LEU A 331 7.16 -2.87 -22.89
C LEU A 331 6.25 -2.44 -24.04
N GLU A 332 5.53 -3.38 -24.66
CA GLU A 332 4.56 -3.07 -25.72
C GLU A 332 3.47 -2.10 -25.24
N ILE A 333 2.93 -2.33 -24.03
CA ILE A 333 1.96 -1.41 -23.42
C ILE A 333 2.60 -0.03 -23.15
N VAL A 334 3.85 0.00 -22.66
CA VAL A 334 4.56 1.26 -22.43
C VAL A 334 4.74 2.04 -23.72
N ASP A 335 5.21 1.40 -24.79
CA ASP A 335 5.42 2.04 -26.09
C ASP A 335 4.12 2.51 -26.71
N SER A 336 3.08 1.67 -26.70
CA SER A 336 1.76 2.06 -27.19
C SER A 336 1.19 3.26 -26.41
N ASN A 337 1.34 3.28 -25.08
CA ASN A 337 0.88 4.42 -24.28
C ASN A 337 1.66 5.70 -24.59
N ILE A 338 2.98 5.61 -24.77
CA ILE A 338 3.82 6.75 -25.13
C ILE A 338 3.42 7.29 -26.52
N GLU A 339 3.27 6.40 -27.51
CA GLU A 339 2.83 6.78 -28.86
C GLU A 339 1.45 7.45 -28.85
N THR A 340 0.51 6.87 -28.10
CA THR A 340 -0.85 7.42 -27.94
C THR A 340 -0.81 8.82 -27.34
N VAL A 341 0.04 9.05 -26.34
CA VAL A 341 0.21 10.37 -25.73
C VAL A 341 0.85 11.36 -26.71
N ILE A 342 1.90 10.95 -27.42
CA ILE A 342 2.53 11.79 -28.46
C ILE A 342 1.49 12.19 -29.50
N GLU A 343 0.75 11.23 -30.05
CA GLU A 343 -0.29 11.49 -31.04
C GLU A 343 -1.40 12.42 -30.49
N ALA A 344 -1.86 12.18 -29.25
CA ALA A 344 -2.84 13.04 -28.59
C ALA A 344 -2.33 14.47 -28.39
N THR A 345 -1.03 14.67 -28.21
CA THR A 345 -0.42 16.00 -28.09
C THR A 345 -0.17 16.69 -29.44
N THR A 346 0.06 15.93 -30.52
CA THR A 346 0.46 16.48 -31.83
C THR A 346 -0.67 16.59 -32.85
N ALA A 347 -1.76 15.83 -32.73
CA ALA A 347 -2.84 15.80 -33.74
C ALA A 347 -3.57 17.15 -33.84
N GLU A 348 -3.72 17.76 -35.02
CA GLU A 348 -4.44 19.04 -35.16
C GLU A 348 -5.92 18.93 -34.76
N LEU A 349 -6.45 19.96 -34.08
CA LEU A 349 -7.84 20.04 -33.63
C LEU A 349 -8.46 21.31 -34.22
N ASN A 350 -8.99 21.18 -35.43
CA ASN A 350 -9.40 22.33 -36.25
C ASN A 350 -10.92 22.58 -36.16
N ASP A 351 -11.73 21.54 -35.95
CA ASP A 351 -13.19 21.67 -35.85
C ASP A 351 -13.88 20.77 -34.80
N TYR A 352 -15.20 20.87 -34.73
CA TYR A 352 -16.05 20.13 -33.80
C TYR A 352 -16.21 18.65 -34.16
N SER A 353 -16.07 18.30 -35.44
CA SER A 353 -16.10 16.91 -35.89
C SER A 353 -14.85 16.17 -35.40
N ASP A 354 -13.72 16.87 -35.32
CA ASP A 354 -12.47 16.36 -34.78
C ASP A 354 -12.60 16.03 -33.29
N LEU A 355 -13.31 16.84 -32.51
CA LEU A 355 -13.62 16.55 -31.09
C LEU A 355 -14.38 15.24 -30.90
N LYS A 356 -15.44 15.01 -31.67
CA LYS A 356 -16.23 13.77 -31.57
C LYS A 356 -15.39 12.55 -31.92
N LYS A 357 -14.53 12.65 -32.95
CA LYS A 357 -13.57 11.59 -33.31
C LYS A 357 -12.55 11.37 -32.21
N LEU A 358 -12.02 12.44 -31.61
CA LEU A 358 -11.06 12.40 -30.51
C LEU A 358 -11.65 11.74 -29.26
N GLU A 359 -12.87 12.13 -28.88
CA GLU A 359 -13.59 11.57 -27.74
C GLU A 359 -13.89 10.09 -27.95
N ALA A 360 -14.37 9.69 -29.14
CA ALA A 360 -14.59 8.28 -29.47
C ALA A 360 -13.28 7.47 -29.44
N LYS A 361 -12.18 8.04 -29.97
CA LYS A 361 -10.87 7.40 -30.03
C LYS A 361 -10.27 7.18 -28.63
N TYR A 362 -10.38 8.16 -27.74
CA TYR A 362 -9.83 8.09 -26.38
C TYR A 362 -10.86 7.72 -25.32
N PHE A 363 -12.03 7.20 -25.71
CA PHE A 363 -13.10 6.83 -24.79
C PHE A 363 -12.64 5.78 -23.76
N ASN A 364 -11.87 4.79 -24.21
CA ASN A 364 -11.30 3.74 -23.34
C ASN A 364 -9.84 4.04 -22.93
N ALA A 365 -9.33 5.24 -23.20
CA ALA A 365 -7.97 5.59 -22.84
C ALA A 365 -7.83 5.75 -21.32
N THR A 366 -6.59 5.67 -20.84
CA THR A 366 -6.29 5.83 -19.41
C THR A 366 -6.77 7.20 -18.92
N PRO A 367 -7.11 7.35 -17.61
CA PRO A 367 -7.58 8.61 -17.05
C PRO A 367 -6.68 9.82 -17.37
N ARG A 368 -5.37 9.59 -17.49
CA ARG A 368 -4.40 10.64 -17.80
C ARG A 368 -4.35 11.02 -19.28
N VAL A 369 -4.50 10.09 -20.22
CA VAL A 369 -4.66 10.44 -21.65
C VAL A 369 -5.87 11.34 -21.82
N LYS A 370 -6.97 11.03 -21.12
CA LYS A 370 -8.16 11.88 -21.11
C LYS A 370 -7.87 13.27 -20.49
N GLU A 371 -7.11 13.34 -19.39
CA GLU A 371 -6.71 14.62 -18.79
C GLU A 371 -5.82 15.48 -19.71
N ILE A 372 -4.86 14.88 -20.43
CA ILE A 372 -4.01 15.57 -21.40
C ILE A 372 -4.86 16.14 -22.54
N VAL A 373 -5.77 15.31 -23.08
CA VAL A 373 -6.72 15.73 -24.12
C VAL A 373 -7.62 16.86 -23.59
N SER A 374 -8.11 16.75 -22.37
CA SER A 374 -8.95 17.76 -21.71
C SER A 374 -8.23 19.11 -21.58
N ARG A 375 -7.02 19.15 -20.99
CA ARG A 375 -6.23 20.39 -20.86
C ARG A 375 -5.94 21.03 -22.21
N ARG A 376 -5.77 20.22 -23.26
CA ARG A 376 -5.60 20.70 -24.62
C ARG A 376 -6.86 21.36 -25.16
N ILE A 377 -8.04 20.78 -24.91
CA ILE A 377 -9.33 21.37 -25.26
C ILE A 377 -9.54 22.72 -24.55
N GLU A 378 -9.19 22.83 -23.26
CA GLU A 378 -9.33 24.07 -22.47
C GLU A 378 -8.48 25.23 -23.02
N ARG A 379 -7.32 24.90 -23.60
CA ARG A 379 -6.32 25.88 -24.06
C ARG A 379 -6.29 26.05 -25.58
N GLY A 380 -6.97 25.16 -26.31
CA GLY A 380 -6.96 25.08 -27.76
C GLY A 380 -7.99 25.99 -28.44
N ASP A 381 -8.04 25.91 -29.76
CA ASP A 381 -8.91 26.75 -30.59
C ASP A 381 -10.40 26.45 -30.39
N ILE A 382 -10.73 25.25 -29.92
CA ILE A 382 -12.08 24.86 -29.51
C ILE A 382 -12.57 25.69 -28.32
N SER A 383 -11.76 25.88 -27.27
CA SER A 383 -12.13 26.77 -26.17
C SER A 383 -12.35 28.20 -26.67
N LYS A 384 -11.52 28.68 -27.61
CA LYS A 384 -11.71 30.00 -28.22
C LYS A 384 -13.05 30.08 -28.95
N ALA A 385 -13.42 29.06 -29.73
CA ALA A 385 -14.69 28.98 -30.43
C ALA A 385 -15.89 28.98 -29.46
N VAL A 386 -15.82 28.20 -28.37
CA VAL A 386 -16.86 28.15 -27.32
C VAL A 386 -17.00 29.50 -26.62
N LYS A 387 -15.89 30.16 -26.27
CA LYS A 387 -15.89 31.51 -25.66
C LYS A 387 -16.53 32.55 -26.58
N LYS A 388 -16.21 32.51 -27.87
CA LYS A 388 -16.79 33.39 -28.88
C LYS A 388 -18.28 33.14 -29.08
N ALA A 389 -18.71 31.88 -29.16
CA ALA A 389 -20.12 31.51 -29.30
C ALA A 389 -20.96 31.95 -28.09
N ASN A 390 -20.38 31.98 -26.89
CA ASN A 390 -21.00 32.50 -25.68
C ASN A 390 -20.84 34.01 -25.49
N ASN A 391 -20.45 34.77 -26.52
CA ASN A 391 -20.23 36.22 -26.44
C ASN A 391 -19.28 36.65 -25.29
N TYR A 392 -18.36 35.77 -24.88
CA TYR A 392 -17.48 35.98 -23.73
C TYR A 392 -18.24 36.27 -22.41
N GLU A 393 -19.43 35.70 -22.26
CA GLU A 393 -20.29 35.82 -21.08
C GLU A 393 -20.10 34.66 -20.10
N CYS A 394 -20.11 34.99 -18.81
CA CYS A 394 -20.23 34.04 -17.72
C CYS A 394 -21.68 33.57 -17.64
N GLN A 395 -21.89 32.27 -17.87
CA GLN A 395 -23.22 31.66 -17.87
C GLN A 395 -23.86 31.69 -16.49
N ILE A 396 -23.07 31.50 -15.43
CA ILE A 396 -23.56 31.58 -14.04
C ILE A 396 -24.02 33.01 -13.70
N CYS A 397 -23.19 34.02 -13.95
CA CYS A 397 -23.57 35.42 -13.73
C CYS A 397 -24.83 35.80 -14.50
N LYS A 398 -24.94 35.35 -15.75
CA LYS A 398 -26.10 35.60 -16.60
C LYS A 398 -27.38 35.01 -16.00
N THR A 399 -27.34 33.76 -15.54
CA THR A 399 -28.48 33.10 -14.88
C THR A 399 -28.84 33.78 -13.57
N LEU A 400 -27.86 34.27 -12.81
CA LEU A 400 -28.06 35.02 -11.57
C LEU A 400 -28.52 36.48 -11.79
N GLY A 401 -28.70 36.92 -13.03
CA GLY A 401 -29.07 38.31 -13.36
C GLY A 401 -27.97 39.34 -13.05
N GLN A 402 -26.73 38.88 -12.86
CA GLN A 402 -25.56 39.71 -12.63
C GLN A 402 -24.89 40.10 -13.94
N ASN A 403 -23.93 41.03 -13.89
CA ASN A 403 -23.11 41.37 -15.04
C ASN A 403 -22.30 40.13 -15.51
N PRO A 404 -22.54 39.61 -16.72
CA PRO A 404 -21.88 38.40 -17.19
C PRO A 404 -20.48 38.64 -17.76
N HIS A 405 -20.07 39.89 -17.96
CA HIS A 405 -18.78 40.22 -18.55
C HIS A 405 -17.69 40.40 -17.48
N GLY A 406 -16.55 39.75 -17.71
CA GLY A 406 -15.33 39.97 -16.93
C GLY A 406 -14.66 41.31 -17.25
N PHE A 407 -13.37 41.43 -16.92
CA PHE A 407 -12.59 42.61 -17.32
C PHE A 407 -12.27 42.57 -18.83
N LYS A 408 -12.14 43.74 -19.47
CA LYS A 408 -11.70 43.83 -20.88
C LYS A 408 -10.20 43.55 -20.98
N LYS A 409 -9.82 42.67 -21.89
CA LYS A 409 -8.44 42.42 -22.29
C LYS A 409 -7.96 43.53 -23.23
N ARG A 410 -6.64 43.55 -23.48
CA ARG A 410 -6.00 44.49 -24.42
C ARG A 410 -6.53 44.38 -25.86
N ASN A 411 -7.06 43.22 -26.24
CA ASN A 411 -7.63 42.98 -27.58
C ASN A 411 -9.12 43.41 -27.68
N GLY A 412 -9.69 44.02 -26.64
CA GLY A 412 -11.08 44.48 -26.60
C GLY A 412 -12.11 43.43 -26.16
N GLU A 413 -11.73 42.15 -26.10
CA GLU A 413 -12.62 41.07 -25.65
C GLU A 413 -12.70 41.01 -24.11
N PHE A 414 -13.80 40.47 -23.59
CA PHE A 414 -13.92 40.21 -22.16
C PHE A 414 -13.17 38.94 -21.74
N TYR A 415 -12.57 38.99 -20.56
CA TYR A 415 -11.93 37.83 -19.94
C TYR A 415 -12.98 36.84 -19.47
N ILE A 416 -12.81 35.59 -19.90
CA ILE A 416 -13.66 34.46 -19.55
C ILE A 416 -12.83 33.18 -19.59
N GLU A 417 -13.15 32.23 -18.72
CA GLU A 417 -12.52 30.93 -18.63
C GLU A 417 -13.50 29.84 -19.07
N THR A 418 -12.96 28.70 -19.50
CA THR A 418 -13.77 27.51 -19.81
C THR A 418 -13.51 26.48 -18.74
N HIS A 419 -14.56 25.90 -18.18
CA HIS A 419 -14.49 24.90 -17.11
C HIS A 419 -15.22 23.62 -17.54
N HIS A 420 -14.65 22.45 -17.24
CA HIS A 420 -15.31 21.17 -17.44
C HIS A 420 -16.28 20.86 -16.28
N ILE A 421 -17.51 20.48 -16.57
CA ILE A 421 -18.54 20.26 -15.54
C ILE A 421 -18.41 18.88 -14.89
N ILE A 422 -18.29 17.84 -15.71
CA ILE A 422 -17.92 16.49 -15.28
C ILE A 422 -16.39 16.40 -15.29
N PRO A 423 -15.74 16.08 -14.16
CA PRO A 423 -14.32 15.79 -14.13
C PRO A 423 -13.98 14.67 -15.09
N VAL A 424 -12.96 14.88 -15.93
CA VAL A 424 -12.55 13.92 -16.95
C VAL A 424 -12.08 12.58 -16.35
N SER A 425 -11.70 12.59 -15.08
CA SER A 425 -11.39 11.41 -14.27
C SER A 425 -12.58 10.49 -13.98
N GLU A 426 -13.82 10.96 -14.09
CA GLU A 426 -15.04 10.18 -13.80
C GLU A 426 -15.41 9.21 -14.94
N LEU A 427 -14.68 9.27 -16.06
CA LEU A 427 -14.77 8.34 -17.20
C LEU A 427 -16.15 8.24 -17.87
N GLU A 428 -17.07 9.19 -17.60
CA GLU A 428 -18.39 9.20 -18.21
C GLU A 428 -18.34 9.61 -19.70
N GLN A 429 -19.27 9.06 -20.49
CA GLN A 429 -19.47 9.42 -21.89
C GLN A 429 -19.92 10.89 -21.99
N GLY A 430 -19.23 11.69 -22.81
CA GLY A 430 -19.48 13.13 -22.90
C GLY A 430 -18.51 13.99 -22.08
N SER A 431 -17.63 13.40 -21.26
CA SER A 431 -16.70 14.13 -20.39
C SER A 431 -15.68 15.00 -21.16
N LEU A 432 -15.39 14.68 -22.43
CA LEU A 432 -14.50 15.46 -23.30
C LEU A 432 -15.26 16.31 -24.33
N GLY A 433 -16.58 16.15 -24.43
CA GLY A 433 -17.43 16.89 -25.35
C GLY A 433 -17.62 18.35 -24.94
N THR A 434 -17.88 19.25 -25.89
CA THR A 434 -18.15 20.67 -25.55
C THR A 434 -19.43 20.87 -24.76
N LEU A 435 -20.35 19.89 -24.79
CA LEU A 435 -21.55 19.83 -23.95
C LEU A 435 -21.20 19.62 -22.46
N ASN A 436 -19.91 19.44 -22.15
CA ASN A 436 -19.36 19.41 -20.80
C ASN A 436 -18.56 20.68 -20.46
N LEU A 437 -18.54 21.69 -21.33
CA LEU A 437 -17.81 22.95 -21.12
C LEU A 437 -18.76 24.08 -20.73
N LEU A 438 -18.39 24.81 -19.68
CA LEU A 438 -19.06 26.01 -19.20
C LEU A 438 -18.15 27.23 -19.40
N THR A 439 -18.70 28.36 -19.85
CA THR A 439 -17.97 29.64 -19.83
C THR A 439 -18.28 30.41 -18.55
N VAL A 440 -17.24 30.70 -17.77
CA VAL A 440 -17.36 31.31 -16.44
C VAL A 440 -16.32 32.41 -16.22
N CYS A 441 -16.67 33.40 -15.39
CA CYS A 441 -15.70 34.41 -14.98
C CYS A 441 -14.69 33.82 -13.97
N ALA A 442 -13.56 34.49 -13.77
CA ALA A 442 -12.49 34.02 -12.88
C ALA A 442 -12.94 33.78 -11.41
N ASN A 443 -14.01 34.45 -10.97
CA ASN A 443 -14.56 34.21 -9.64
C ASN A 443 -15.33 32.89 -9.60
N HIS A 444 -16.33 32.74 -10.47
CA HIS A 444 -17.12 31.52 -10.56
C HIS A 444 -16.27 30.30 -10.97
N HIS A 445 -15.23 30.48 -11.77
CA HIS A 445 -14.29 29.39 -12.06
C HIS A 445 -13.62 28.85 -10.79
N ARG A 446 -13.13 29.73 -9.91
CA ARG A 446 -12.58 29.33 -8.61
C ARG A 446 -13.64 28.78 -7.67
N GLN A 447 -14.86 29.32 -7.72
CA GLN A 447 -15.98 28.80 -6.93
C GLN A 447 -16.37 27.37 -7.35
N LEU A 448 -16.32 27.05 -8.64
CA LEU A 448 -16.53 25.67 -9.12
C LEU A 448 -15.43 24.71 -8.64
N HIS A 449 -14.19 25.18 -8.49
CA HIS A 449 -13.08 24.36 -7.99
C HIS A 449 -13.03 24.21 -6.46
N TYR A 450 -13.39 25.27 -5.71
CA TYR A 450 -13.09 25.37 -4.28
C TYR A 450 -14.30 25.70 -3.40
N GLY A 451 -15.41 26.14 -3.99
CA GLY A 451 -16.62 26.55 -3.28
C GLY A 451 -17.58 25.39 -2.99
N GLU A 452 -18.66 25.70 -2.28
CA GLU A 452 -19.75 24.75 -2.04
C GLU A 452 -20.66 24.66 -3.27
N VAL A 453 -20.20 23.93 -4.29
CA VAL A 453 -20.93 23.69 -5.52
C VAL A 453 -21.25 22.21 -5.67
N LYS A 454 -22.51 21.90 -6.00
CA LYS A 454 -22.95 20.54 -6.32
C LYS A 454 -23.75 20.52 -7.61
N LEU A 455 -23.34 19.69 -8.56
CA LEU A 455 -24.15 19.35 -9.73
C LEU A 455 -25.32 18.45 -9.29
N ILE A 456 -26.56 18.92 -9.48
CA ILE A 456 -27.79 18.21 -9.13
C ILE A 456 -28.28 17.36 -10.30
N ASN A 457 -28.30 17.94 -11.51
CA ASN A 457 -28.82 17.31 -12.71
C ASN A 457 -28.01 17.71 -13.93
N ASN A 458 -27.84 16.76 -14.84
CA ASN A 458 -27.11 16.93 -16.09
C ASN A 458 -27.82 16.12 -17.18
N ASN A 459 -28.52 16.81 -18.08
CA ASN A 459 -29.20 16.19 -19.23
C ASN A 459 -28.82 16.91 -20.54
N ASP A 460 -29.37 16.49 -21.68
CA ASP A 460 -29.00 17.07 -22.98
C ASP A 460 -29.42 18.54 -23.18
N LEU A 461 -30.26 19.09 -22.30
CA LEU A 461 -30.85 20.42 -22.42
C LEU A 461 -30.26 21.44 -21.43
N PHE A 462 -29.97 21.05 -20.19
CA PHE A 462 -29.50 21.96 -19.15
C PHE A 462 -28.61 21.29 -18.09
N PHE A 463 -27.90 22.12 -17.35
CA PHE A 463 -27.25 21.80 -16.08
C PHE A 463 -28.02 22.41 -14.93
N GLU A 464 -28.16 21.67 -13.83
CA GLU A 464 -28.72 22.17 -12.58
C GLU A 464 -27.64 22.12 -11.49
N PHE A 465 -27.30 23.27 -10.92
CA PHE A 465 -26.31 23.38 -9.84
C PHE A 465 -26.95 23.91 -8.58
N ALA A 466 -26.56 23.38 -7.42
CA ALA A 466 -26.64 24.10 -6.16
C ALA A 466 -25.32 24.86 -5.95
N ILE A 467 -25.39 26.19 -5.88
CA ILE A 467 -24.25 27.07 -5.58
C ILE A 467 -24.63 27.92 -4.37
N ASP A 468 -23.85 27.82 -3.28
CA ASP A 468 -24.08 28.59 -2.03
C ASP A 468 -25.53 28.50 -1.49
N ASN A 469 -26.19 27.35 -1.68
CA ASN A 469 -27.60 27.03 -1.35
C ASN A 469 -28.68 27.61 -2.28
N GLU A 470 -28.31 28.20 -3.42
CA GLU A 470 -29.24 28.56 -4.49
C GLU A 470 -29.18 27.53 -5.63
N ASN A 471 -30.35 27.11 -6.11
CA ASN A 471 -30.45 26.25 -7.28
C ASN A 471 -30.50 27.09 -8.55
N ILE A 472 -29.54 26.90 -9.44
CA ILE A 472 -29.49 27.56 -10.73
C ILE A 472 -29.58 26.54 -11.86
N MET A 473 -30.26 26.93 -12.94
CA MET A 473 -30.40 26.14 -14.15
C MET A 473 -29.74 26.88 -15.32
N ILE A 474 -28.83 26.19 -16.00
CA ILE A 474 -28.04 26.73 -17.11
C ILE A 474 -28.29 25.89 -18.35
N ASP A 475 -28.86 26.49 -19.39
CA ASP A 475 -29.11 25.81 -20.65
C ASP A 475 -27.80 25.39 -21.34
N LYS A 476 -27.75 24.14 -21.80
CA LYS A 476 -26.64 23.66 -22.63
C LYS A 476 -26.72 24.29 -24.01
N MET A 477 -25.55 24.66 -24.53
CA MET A 477 -25.47 25.15 -25.90
C MET A 477 -25.80 24.03 -26.91
N LYS A 478 -26.82 24.27 -27.73
CA LYS A 478 -27.01 23.55 -29.00
C LYS A 478 -26.14 24.21 -30.06
N ILE A 479 -24.88 23.79 -30.15
CA ILE A 479 -24.00 24.21 -31.24
C ILE A 479 -24.40 23.40 -32.47
N LYS A 480 -24.90 24.08 -33.51
CA LYS A 480 -25.25 23.47 -34.80
C LYS A 480 -24.01 23.09 -35.60
#